data_AF-A0A5J4PRH2-F1
#
_entry.id   AF-A0A5J4PRH2-F1
#
_cell.length_a   1.000
_cell.length_b   1.000
_cell.length_c   1.000
_cell.angle_alpha   90.00
_cell.angle_beta   90.00
_cell.angle_gamma   90.00
#
_symmetry.space_group_name_H-M   'P 1'
#
loop_
_entity.id
_entity.type
_entity.pdbx_description
1 polymer ?
#
loop_
_entity_poly.entity_id
_entity_poly.type
_entity_poly.pdbx_seq_one_letter_code
_entity_poly.pdbx_strand_id
1 'polypeptide(L)'
;KCKFIMELTSKSRLPRLVKERIIYEYLSGSKTVQMLSEEYGMSRNAINHRISRHKGKISPTFESKPILPAMNPKKTTEEATEKLLQENQELRHRLDQAKPKIESYEIMGDILQEFYGIDWLKTSAAKQSPDLKNDTQK
;
A
#
# COMPACT_ATOMS: atom_id res chain seq x y z
N LYS A 1 -11.99 -31.97 -7.08
CA LYS A 1 -11.95 -30.56 -6.63
C LYS A 1 -10.72 -29.78 -7.15
N CYS A 2 -9.56 -30.41 -7.38
CA CYS A 2 -8.33 -29.71 -7.83
C CYS A 2 -8.31 -29.28 -9.31
N LYS A 3 -9.20 -29.81 -10.17
CA LYS A 3 -9.20 -29.49 -11.61
C LYS A 3 -9.74 -28.09 -11.93
N PHE A 4 -10.69 -27.60 -11.13
CA PHE A 4 -11.33 -26.29 -11.36
C PHE A 4 -10.43 -25.09 -10.98
N ILE A 5 -9.44 -25.31 -10.10
CA ILE A 5 -8.49 -24.26 -9.70
C ILE A 5 -7.37 -24.12 -10.74
N MET A 6 -6.91 -25.22 -11.35
CA MET A 6 -5.84 -25.18 -12.37
C MET A 6 -6.27 -24.55 -13.70
N GLU A 7 -7.57 -24.50 -14.00
CA GLU A 7 -8.07 -23.98 -15.28
C GLU A 7 -8.14 -22.44 -15.31
N LEU A 8 -8.20 -21.80 -14.13
CA LEU A 8 -8.15 -20.34 -14.00
C LEU A 8 -6.72 -19.76 -14.05
N THR A 9 -5.70 -20.57 -13.78
CA THR A 9 -4.32 -20.08 -13.60
C THR A 9 -3.50 -19.96 -14.88
N SER A 10 -4.05 -20.35 -16.04
CA SER A 10 -3.31 -20.27 -17.30
C SER A 10 -3.24 -18.85 -17.89
N LYS A 11 -4.07 -17.90 -17.44
CA LYS A 11 -4.09 -16.49 -17.90
C LYS A 11 -4.83 -15.48 -17.00
N SER A 12 -5.47 -15.86 -15.87
CA SER A 12 -6.36 -14.94 -15.14
C SER A 12 -5.70 -14.21 -13.97
N ARG A 13 -5.95 -12.89 -13.93
CA ARG A 13 -5.49 -11.94 -12.91
C ARG A 13 -6.08 -12.30 -11.54
N LEU A 14 -5.22 -12.50 -10.54
CA LEU A 14 -5.68 -12.75 -9.18
C LEU A 14 -6.47 -11.56 -8.61
N PRO A 15 -7.60 -11.79 -7.92
CA PRO A 15 -8.34 -10.73 -7.24
C PRO A 15 -7.47 -10.01 -6.20
N ARG A 16 -7.69 -8.69 -6.04
CA ARG A 16 -6.91 -7.85 -5.11
C ARG A 16 -6.93 -8.35 -3.67
N LEU A 17 -8.11 -8.75 -3.19
CA LEU A 17 -8.28 -9.33 -1.85
C LEU A 17 -7.43 -10.59 -1.62
N VAL A 18 -7.24 -11.40 -2.67
CA VAL A 18 -6.41 -12.61 -2.61
C VAL A 18 -4.94 -12.20 -2.48
N LYS A 19 -4.49 -11.22 -3.28
CA LYS A 19 -3.12 -10.67 -3.22
C LYS A 19 -2.79 -10.11 -1.82
N GLU A 20 -3.72 -9.39 -1.21
CA GLU A 20 -3.57 -8.82 0.14
C GLU A 20 -3.53 -9.90 1.23
N ARG A 21 -4.38 -10.93 1.11
CA ARG A 21 -4.38 -12.09 2.01
C ARG A 21 -3.04 -12.83 2.01
N ILE A 22 -2.45 -13.06 0.84
CA ILE A 22 -1.13 -13.72 0.72
C ILE A 22 -0.06 -12.94 1.50
N ILE A 23 -0.09 -11.61 1.41
CA ILE A 23 0.86 -10.75 2.13
C ILE A 23 0.62 -10.83 3.64
N TYR A 24 -0.63 -10.76 4.09
CA TYR A 24 -0.98 -10.85 5.50
C TYR A 24 -0.60 -12.21 6.13
N GLU A 25 -0.90 -13.31 5.44
CA GLU A 25 -0.57 -14.66 5.88
C GLU A 25 0.95 -14.88 5.99
N TYR A 26 1.73 -14.23 5.12
CA TYR A 26 3.19 -14.23 5.23
C TYR A 26 3.70 -13.37 6.39
N LEU A 27 3.22 -12.12 6.52
CA LEU A 27 3.69 -11.19 7.54
C LEU A 27 3.29 -11.59 8.96
N SER A 28 2.14 -12.26 9.11
CA SER A 28 1.71 -12.86 10.37
C SER A 28 2.54 -14.10 10.77
N GLY A 29 3.40 -14.60 9.89
CA GLY A 29 4.17 -15.84 10.10
C GLY A 29 3.32 -17.12 10.00
N SER A 30 2.05 -17.00 9.61
CA SER A 30 1.12 -18.13 9.55
C SER A 30 1.46 -19.11 8.41
N LYS A 31 1.99 -18.61 7.30
CA LYS A 31 2.35 -19.42 6.13
C LYS A 31 3.69 -19.00 5.55
N THR A 32 4.47 -19.99 5.08
CA THR A 32 5.73 -19.75 4.37
C THR A 32 5.49 -19.45 2.90
N VAL A 33 6.48 -18.87 2.21
CA VAL A 33 6.43 -18.63 0.75
C VAL A 33 6.15 -19.92 -0.02
N GLN A 34 6.64 -21.06 0.46
CA GLN A 34 6.40 -22.36 -0.17
C GLN A 34 4.94 -22.78 -0.05
N MET A 35 4.35 -22.70 1.14
CA MET A 35 2.93 -23.02 1.34
C MET A 35 2.02 -22.11 0.49
N LEU A 36 2.33 -20.81 0.44
CA LEU A 36 1.60 -19.84 -0.38
C LEU A 36 1.75 -20.11 -1.89
N SER A 37 2.91 -20.60 -2.32
CA SER A 37 3.16 -20.99 -3.71
C SER A 37 2.30 -22.18 -4.13
N GLU A 38 2.22 -23.18 -3.25
CA GLU A 38 1.44 -24.40 -3.47
C GLU A 38 -0.08 -24.15 -3.41
N GLU A 39 -0.53 -23.32 -2.47
CA GLU A 39 -1.96 -23.02 -2.27
C GLU A 39 -2.55 -22.12 -3.35
N TYR A 40 -1.82 -21.06 -3.73
CA TYR A 40 -2.31 -20.06 -4.68
C TYR A 40 -1.78 -20.29 -6.11
N GLY A 41 -0.99 -21.34 -6.34
CA GLY A 41 -0.45 -21.68 -7.67
C GLY A 41 0.49 -20.63 -8.25
N MET A 42 1.16 -19.83 -7.41
CA MET A 42 2.06 -18.75 -7.82
C MET A 42 3.52 -19.15 -7.68
N SER A 43 4.40 -18.58 -8.50
CA SER A 43 5.83 -18.75 -8.30
C SER A 43 6.32 -18.07 -7.02
N ARG A 44 7.33 -18.65 -6.38
CA ARG A 44 7.99 -18.07 -5.19
C ARG A 44 8.48 -16.63 -5.44
N ASN A 45 8.97 -16.36 -6.65
CA ASN A 45 9.43 -15.04 -7.05
C ASN A 45 8.29 -14.02 -7.11
N ALA A 46 7.12 -14.42 -7.61
CA ALA A 46 5.93 -13.55 -7.63
C ALA A 46 5.46 -13.20 -6.22
N ILE A 47 5.49 -14.16 -5.30
CA ILE A 47 5.16 -13.96 -3.88
C ILE A 47 6.17 -13.01 -3.23
N ASN A 48 7.46 -13.27 -3.38
CA ASN A 48 8.53 -12.42 -2.84
C ASN A 48 8.46 -10.99 -3.39
N HIS A 49 8.17 -10.82 -4.68
CA HIS A 49 8.01 -9.49 -5.28
C HIS A 49 6.84 -8.73 -4.65
N ARG A 50 5.71 -9.39 -4.40
CA ARG A 50 4.54 -8.80 -3.72
C ARG A 50 4.86 -8.40 -2.28
N ILE A 51 5.53 -9.28 -1.53
CA ILE A 51 5.94 -9.02 -0.15
C ILE A 51 6.89 -7.83 -0.11
N SER A 52 7.90 -7.78 -0.99
CA SER A 52 8.87 -6.69 -1.04
C SER A 52 8.22 -5.34 -1.36
N ARG A 53 7.26 -5.31 -2.31
CA ARG A 53 6.47 -4.10 -2.58
C ARG A 53 5.66 -3.65 -1.38
N HIS A 54 5.11 -4.58 -0.61
CA HIS A 54 4.30 -4.25 0.56
C HIS A 54 5.16 -3.78 1.73
N LYS A 55 6.33 -4.39 1.96
CA LYS A 55 7.27 -3.99 3.02
C LYS A 55 7.73 -2.54 2.92
N GLY A 56 7.90 -2.00 1.72
CA GLY A 56 8.23 -0.58 1.50
C GLY A 56 7.08 0.39 1.80
N LYS A 57 5.86 -0.11 2.01
CA LYS A 57 4.63 0.67 2.24
C LYS A 57 4.06 0.54 3.65
N ILE A 58 4.64 -0.31 4.52
CA ILE A 58 4.19 -0.46 5.91
C ILE A 58 4.61 0.81 6.66
N SER A 59 3.82 1.87 6.51
CA SER A 59 3.70 2.87 7.57
C SER A 59 3.11 2.17 8.79
N PRO A 60 3.61 2.42 10.01
CA PRO A 60 3.03 1.83 11.21
C PRO A 60 1.53 2.09 11.18
N THR A 61 0.74 1.01 11.16
CA THR A 61 -0.71 1.11 11.29
C THR A 61 -0.96 1.76 12.64
N PHE A 62 -1.30 3.05 12.65
CA PHE A 62 -1.67 3.75 13.85
C PHE A 62 -2.98 3.11 14.31
N GLU A 63 -2.90 2.21 15.28
CA GLU A 63 -4.05 1.63 15.97
C GLU A 63 -5.01 2.78 16.30
N SER A 64 -6.23 2.69 15.77
CA SER A 64 -7.26 3.74 15.84
C SER A 64 -7.79 4.01 17.24
N LYS A 65 -7.28 3.27 18.23
CA LYS A 65 -7.52 3.47 19.65
C LYS A 65 -6.27 4.07 20.28
N PRO A 66 -6.09 5.40 20.28
CA PRO A 66 -5.10 6.00 21.14
C PRO A 66 -5.43 5.60 22.57
N ILE A 67 -4.45 5.02 23.28
CA ILE A 67 -4.50 4.91 24.73
C ILE A 67 -4.47 6.34 25.23
N LEU A 68 -5.65 6.92 25.50
CA LEU A 68 -5.74 8.29 25.97
C LEU A 68 -5.19 8.34 27.40
N PRO A 69 -4.17 9.19 27.69
CA PRO A 69 -3.81 9.50 29.06
C PRO A 69 -5.03 10.05 29.78
N ALA A 70 -5.26 9.65 31.03
CA ALA A 70 -6.28 10.25 31.88
C ALA A 70 -5.91 11.73 32.14
N MET A 71 -6.35 12.63 31.27
CA MET A 71 -6.20 14.07 31.45
C MET A 71 -7.26 14.56 32.44
N ASN A 72 -6.80 15.15 33.53
CA ASN A 72 -7.68 15.92 34.42
C ASN A 72 -8.31 17.07 33.62
N PRO A 73 -9.60 17.37 33.81
CA PRO A 73 -10.29 18.47 33.13
C PRO A 73 -9.78 19.81 33.67
N LYS A 74 -8.56 20.19 33.30
CA LYS A 74 -8.10 21.57 33.38
C LYS A 74 -8.87 22.32 32.30
N LYS A 75 -9.74 23.21 32.74
CA LYS A 75 -10.50 24.23 32.00
C LYS A 75 -9.78 24.72 30.74
N THR A 76 -9.86 23.95 29.66
CA THR A 76 -9.63 24.44 28.30
C THR A 76 -10.92 25.07 27.88
N THR A 77 -10.87 26.37 27.63
CA THR A 77 -11.92 27.22 27.06
C THR A 77 -12.74 26.44 26.02
N GLU A 78 -14.07 26.43 26.12
CA GLU A 78 -14.98 25.68 25.24
C GLU A 78 -14.67 25.90 23.74
N GLU A 79 -14.18 27.10 23.41
CA GLU A 79 -13.71 27.48 22.08
C GLU A 79 -12.52 26.65 21.55
N ALA A 80 -11.60 26.23 22.43
CA ALA A 80 -10.47 25.37 22.07
C ALA A 80 -10.91 23.93 21.81
N THR A 81 -11.91 23.44 22.54
CA THR A 81 -12.49 22.11 22.30
C THR A 81 -13.28 22.06 20.99
N GLU A 82 -13.98 23.14 20.65
CA GLU A 82 -14.73 23.26 19.39
C GLU A 82 -13.79 23.36 18.18
N LYS A 83 -12.73 24.18 18.27
CA LYS A 83 -11.67 24.26 17.24
C LYS A 83 -11.01 22.90 16.98
N LEU A 84 -10.68 22.16 18.03
CA LEU A 84 -10.10 20.82 17.91
C LEU A 84 -11.08 19.81 17.28
N LEU A 85 -12.37 19.89 17.59
CA LEU A 85 -13.39 19.05 16.99
C LEU A 85 -13.53 19.33 15.48
N GLN A 86 -13.54 20.60 15.10
CA GLN A 86 -13.62 21.04 13.71
C GLN A 86 -12.38 20.60 12.92
N GLU A 87 -11.18 20.75 13.49
CA GLU A 87 -9.95 20.25 12.90
C GLU A 87 -9.99 18.72 12.72
N ASN A 88 -10.52 17.99 13.70
CA ASN A 88 -10.64 16.53 13.60
C ASN A 88 -11.59 16.12 12.45
N GLN A 89 -12.68 16.84 12.23
CA GLN A 89 -13.59 16.60 11.12
C GLN A 89 -12.92 16.88 9.76
N GLU A 90 -12.21 18.00 9.65
CA GLU A 90 -11.48 18.36 8.44
C GLU A 90 -10.38 17.33 8.12
N LEU A 91 -9.63 16.88 9.13
CA LEU A 91 -8.62 15.84 8.97
C LEU A 91 -9.24 14.51 8.53
N ARG A 92 -10.40 14.12 9.09
CA ARG A 92 -11.14 12.93 8.65
C ARG A 92 -11.58 13.03 7.20
N HIS A 93 -12.11 14.18 6.80
CA HIS A 93 -12.53 14.42 5.43
C HIS A 93 -11.35 14.34 4.46
N ARG A 94 -10.21 14.94 4.78
CA ARG A 94 -8.97 14.82 3.98
C ARG A 94 -8.49 13.38 3.87
N LEU A 95 -8.57 12.62 4.96
CA LEU A 95 -8.18 11.22 4.99
C LEU A 95 -9.10 10.38 4.10
N ASP A 96 -10.41 10.65 4.11
CA ASP A 96 -11.38 9.98 3.25
C ASP A 96 -11.22 10.33 1.78
N GLN A 97 -10.74 11.54 1.44
CA GLN A 97 -10.35 11.89 0.08
C GLN A 97 -9.01 11.25 -0.35
N ALA A 98 -8.07 11.07 0.58
CA ALA A 98 -6.75 10.50 0.28
C ALA A 98 -6.82 8.99 0.02
N LYS A 99 -7.68 8.25 0.72
CA LYS A 99 -7.87 6.80 0.56
C LYS A 99 -8.11 6.37 -0.90
N PRO A 100 -9.16 6.85 -1.60
CA PRO A 100 -9.43 6.43 -2.98
C PRO A 100 -8.32 6.86 -3.94
N LYS A 101 -7.64 7.97 -3.66
CA LYS A 101 -6.50 8.44 -4.46
C LYS A 101 -5.32 7.48 -4.36
N ILE A 102 -4.97 7.03 -3.15
CA ILE A 102 -3.95 6.00 -2.92
C ILE A 102 -4.35 4.70 -3.64
N GLU A 103 -5.60 4.26 -3.45
CA GLU A 103 -6.10 3.02 -4.06
C GLU A 103 -5.99 3.06 -5.59
N SER A 104 -6.35 4.19 -6.21
CA SER A 104 -6.24 4.42 -7.65
C SER A 104 -4.79 4.31 -8.15
N TYR A 105 -3.82 4.93 -7.46
CA TYR A 105 -2.41 4.82 -7.83
C TYR A 105 -1.87 3.39 -7.70
N GLU A 106 -2.35 2.62 -6.73
CA GLU A 106 -1.97 1.21 -6.60
C GLU A 106 -2.52 0.35 -7.71
N ILE A 107 -3.77 0.59 -8.14
CA ILE A 107 -4.36 -0.08 -9.30
C ILE A 107 -3.57 0.25 -10.56
N MET A 108 -3.21 1.53 -10.77
CA MET A 108 -2.41 1.97 -11.90
C MET A 108 -1.03 1.29 -11.91
N GLY A 109 -0.35 1.22 -10.75
CA GLY A 109 0.93 0.54 -10.62
C GLY A 109 0.87 -0.96 -10.88
N ASP A 110 -0.21 -1.63 -10.44
CA ASP A 110 -0.47 -3.04 -10.72
C ASP A 110 -0.66 -3.27 -12.24
N ILE A 111 -1.43 -2.42 -12.92
CA ILE A 111 -1.67 -2.49 -14.36
C ILE A 111 -0.36 -2.27 -15.14
N LEU A 112 0.40 -1.23 -14.82
CA LEU A 112 1.67 -0.93 -15.50
C LEU A 112 2.68 -2.06 -15.37
N GLN A 113 2.78 -2.66 -14.18
CA GLN A 113 3.66 -3.80 -13.96
C GLN A 113 3.19 -5.05 -14.71
N GLU A 114 1.88 -5.25 -14.82
CA GLU A 114 1.28 -6.42 -15.45
C GLU A 114 1.39 -6.39 -16.98
N PHE A 115 1.10 -5.24 -17.61
CA PHE A 115 1.08 -5.13 -19.07
C PHE A 115 2.42 -4.72 -19.68
N TYR A 116 3.21 -3.91 -18.97
CA TYR A 116 4.43 -3.32 -19.52
C TYR A 116 5.69 -3.74 -18.76
N GLY A 117 5.55 -4.50 -17.66
CA GLY A 117 6.68 -4.85 -16.81
C GLY A 117 7.28 -3.65 -16.06
N ILE A 118 6.64 -2.47 -16.12
CA ILE A 118 7.16 -1.21 -15.57
C ILE A 118 6.79 -1.11 -14.10
N ASP A 119 7.81 -1.07 -13.25
CA ASP A 119 7.64 -0.77 -11.84
C ASP A 119 7.65 0.75 -11.62
N TRP A 120 6.46 1.36 -11.59
CA TRP A 120 6.28 2.79 -11.37
C TRP A 120 7.09 3.35 -10.19
N LEU A 121 7.18 2.58 -9.09
CA LEU A 121 7.90 2.97 -7.87
C LEU A 121 9.43 2.91 -8.02
N LYS A 122 9.96 2.09 -8.93
CA LYS A 122 11.39 2.10 -9.25
C LYS A 122 11.75 3.27 -10.16
N THR A 123 10.89 3.62 -11.10
CA THR A 123 11.14 4.70 -12.05
C THR A 123 11.17 6.07 -11.37
N SER A 124 10.41 6.29 -10.29
CA SER A 124 10.48 7.54 -9.51
C SER A 124 11.80 7.76 -8.76
N ALA A 125 12.60 6.71 -8.55
CA ALA A 125 13.94 6.81 -7.95
C ALA A 125 15.05 7.04 -8.99
N ALA A 126 14.74 6.92 -10.29
CA ALA A 126 15.66 7.32 -11.34
C ALA A 126 15.81 8.84 -11.28
N LYS A 127 16.97 9.28 -10.81
CA LYS A 127 17.36 10.69 -10.67
C LYS A 127 16.92 11.46 -11.91
N GLN A 128 16.33 12.64 -11.67
CA GLN A 128 16.11 13.63 -12.72
C GLN A 128 17.38 13.70 -13.58
N SER A 129 17.23 13.54 -14.90
CA SER A 129 18.30 13.82 -15.85
C SER A 129 18.89 15.18 -15.47
N PRO A 130 20.22 15.34 -15.40
CA PRO A 130 20.78 16.67 -15.26
C PRO A 130 20.28 17.46 -16.46
N ASP A 131 19.47 18.46 -16.16
CA ASP A 131 18.94 19.42 -17.09
C ASP A 131 20.14 19.98 -17.86
N LEU A 132 20.11 19.83 -19.19
CA LEU A 132 21.20 20.22 -20.07
C LEU A 132 21.22 21.76 -20.11
N LYS A 133 21.82 22.38 -19.10
CA LYS A 133 22.09 23.82 -19.08
C LYS A 133 23.26 24.08 -20.02
N ASN A 134 22.91 24.51 -21.22
CA ASN A 134 23.83 25.20 -22.11
C ASN A 134 24.47 26.38 -21.36
N ASP A 135 25.77 26.63 -21.57
CA ASP A 135 26.27 27.97 -21.92
C ASP A 135 27.80 27.95 -22.19
N THR A 136 28.11 28.15 -23.47
CA THR A 136 29.12 29.07 -24.01
C THR A 136 30.42 29.30 -23.21
N GLN A 137 31.50 28.65 -23.66
CA GLN A 137 32.83 29.26 -23.65
C GLN A 137 33.71 28.61 -24.73
N LYS A 138 33.82 29.28 -25.88
CA LYS A 138 35.07 29.74 -26.49
C LYS A 138 34.78 30.61 -27.70
#